data_AF-A0A9W8UWA1-F1
#
_entry.id   AF-A0A9W8UWA1-F1
#
_cell.length_a   1.000
_cell.length_b   1.000
_cell.length_c   1.000
_cell.angle_alpha   90.00
_cell.angle_beta   90.00
_cell.angle_gamma   90.00
#
_symmetry.space_group_name_H-M   'P 1'
#
loop_
_entity.id
_entity.type
_entity.pdbx_description
1 polymer ?
#
loop_
_entity_poly.entity_id
_entity_poly.type
_entity_poly.pdbx_seq_one_letter_code
_entity_poly.pdbx_strand_id
1 'polypeptide(L)' 'MEAAENAVDYYLTGGNVSLNDPAFWLAAGLSIIAGFFAPLPYNYIRLRKYGKACH' A
#
# COMPACT_ATOMS: atom_id res chain seq x y z
N MET A 1 3.04 5.49 -0.13
CA MET A 1 3.23 4.19 -0.77
C MET A 1 4.14 3.39 0.13
N GLU A 2 5.47 3.53 0.02
CA GLU A 2 6.46 2.77 0.81
C GLU A 2 6.19 2.66 2.31
N ALA A 3 5.88 3.77 2.98
CA ALA A 3 5.59 3.75 4.42
C ALA A 3 4.33 2.93 4.77
N ALA A 4 3.31 2.96 3.91
CA ALA A 4 2.09 2.19 4.10
C ALA A 4 2.32 0.70 3.80
N GLU A 5 3.08 0.39 2.75
CA GLU A 5 3.50 -0.98 2.44
C GLU A 5 4.31 -1.59 3.58
N ASN A 6 5.35 -0.91 4.05
CA ASN A 6 6.19 -1.40 5.14
C ASN A 6 5.41 -1.54 6.45
N ALA A 7 4.48 -0.64 6.74
CA ALA A 7 3.65 -0.74 7.94
C ALA A 7 2.69 -1.93 7.87
N VAL A 8 2.03 -2.15 6.73
CA VAL A 8 1.11 -3.28 6.55
C VAL A 8 1.85 -4.61 6.50
N ASP A 9 2.99 -4.67 5.81
CA ASP A 9 3.85 -5.84 5.78
C ASP A 9 4.30 -6.21 7.20
N TYR A 10 4.90 -5.26 7.92
CA TYR A 10 5.36 -5.50 9.29
C TYR A 10 4.23 -5.91 10.24
N TYR A 11 3.04 -5.30 10.10
CA TYR A 11 1.87 -5.64 10.90
C TYR A 11 1.39 -7.08 10.66
N LEU A 12 1.49 -7.59 9.44
CA LEU A 12 1.01 -8.92 9.06
C LEU A 12 2.06 -10.02 9.20
N THR A 13 3.34 -9.72 8.94
CA THR A 13 4.45 -10.69 8.97
C THR A 13 5.25 -10.64 10.27
N GLY A 14 5.13 -9.56 11.05
CA GLY A 14 6.00 -9.31 12.21
C GLY A 14 7.47 -9.09 11.84
N GLY A 15 7.79 -8.89 10.55
CA GLY A 15 9.16 -8.83 10.04
C GLY A 15 9.79 -10.20 9.76
N ASN A 16 9.01 -11.29 9.79
CA ASN A 16 9.51 -12.62 9.46
C ASN A 16 9.26 -12.95 7.98
N VAL A 17 10.32 -13.31 7.26
CA VAL A 17 10.27 -13.66 5.83
C VAL A 17 10.24 -15.18 5.69
N SER A 18 9.06 -15.73 5.39
CA SER A 18 8.87 -17.15 5.07
C SER A 18 8.32 -17.32 3.64
N LEU A 19 9.21 -17.55 2.67
CA LEU A 19 8.83 -17.66 1.25
C LEU A 19 8.01 -18.92 0.93
N ASN A 20 8.09 -19.94 1.78
CA ASN A 20 7.35 -21.20 1.63
C ASN A 20 5.94 -21.12 2.25
N ASP A 21 5.62 -20.05 2.98
CA ASP A 21 4.31 -19.87 3.60
C ASP A 21 3.34 -19.16 2.65
N PRO A 22 2.16 -19.74 2.38
CA PRO A 22 1.11 -19.06 1.63
C PRO A 22 0.64 -17.74 2.29
N ALA A 23 0.70 -17.68 3.63
CA ALA A 23 0.34 -16.49 4.40
C ALA A 23 1.26 -15.30 4.10
N PHE A 24 2.55 -15.55 3.85
CA PHE A 24 3.51 -14.50 3.50
C PHE A 24 3.14 -13.84 2.16
N TRP A 25 2.75 -14.65 1.16
CA TRP A 25 2.33 -14.12 -0.15
C TRP A 25 1.02 -13.33 -0.07
N LEU A 26 0.09 -13.73 0.80
CA LEU A 26 -1.11 -12.95 1.08
C LEU A 26 -0.77 -11.61 1.75
N ALA A 27 0.14 -11.61 2.73
CA ALA A 27 0.61 -10.40 3.38
C ALA A 27 1.29 -9.45 2.37
N ALA A 28 2.15 -9.97 1.50
CA ALA A 28 2.78 -9.21 0.44
C ALA A 28 1.74 -8.59 -0.52
N GLY A 29 0.72 -9.38 -0.92
CA GLY A 29 -0.39 -8.88 -1.74
C GLY A 29 -1.17 -7.74 -1.07
N LEU A 30 -1.50 -7.89 0.21
CA LEU A 30 -2.20 -6.85 0.99
C LEU A 30 -1.34 -5.60 1.18
N SER A 31 -0.03 -5.75 1.38
CA SER A 31 0.92 -4.65 1.48
C SER A 31 0.92 -3.81 0.19
N ILE A 32 1.06 -4.44 -0.97
CA ILE A 32 1.03 -3.77 -2.28
C ILE A 32 -0.29 -3.02 -2.49
N ILE A 33 -1.42 -3.66 -2.15
CA ILE A 33 -2.75 -3.04 -2.24
C ILE A 33 -2.82 -1.78 -1.37
N ALA A 34 -2.35 -1.86 -0.12
CA ALA A 34 -2.33 -0.71 0.79
C ALA A 34 -1.44 0.43 0.26
N GLY A 35 -0.27 0.10 -0.28
CA GLY A 35 0.64 1.05 -0.91
C GLY A 35 0.02 1.78 -2.09
N PHE A 36 -0.66 1.03 -2.96
CA PHE A 36 -1.37 1.56 -4.12
C PHE A 36 -2.51 2.50 -3.72
N PHE A 37 -3.31 2.13 -2.72
CA PHE A 37 -4.45 2.94 -2.26
C PHE A 37 -4.05 4.16 -1.42
N ALA A 38 -2.95 4.10 -0.68
CA ALA A 38 -2.50 5.17 0.21
C ALA A 38 -2.40 6.58 -0.43
N PRO A 39 -1.84 6.77 -1.65
CA PRO A 39 -1.72 8.10 -2.25
C PRO A 39 -3.02 8.61 -2.91
N LEU A 40 -4.01 7.76 -3.21
CA LEU A 40 -5.21 8.16 -3.97
C LEU A 40 -6.02 9.28 -3.30
N PRO A 41 -6.37 9.21 -2.00
CA PRO A 41 -7.15 10.26 -1.36
C PRO A 41 -6.46 11.63 -1.43
N TYR A 42 -5.15 11.67 -1.15
CA TYR A 42 -4.36 12.89 -1.21
C TYR A 42 -4.28 13.43 -2.64
N ASN A 43 -3.95 12.58 -3.61
CA ASN A 43 -3.84 12.99 -5.01
C ASN A 43 -5.18 13.49 -5.55
N TYR A 44 -6.28 12.83 -5.21
CA TYR A 44 -7.63 13.25 -5.62
C TYR A 44 -8.00 14.63 -5.05
N ILE A 45 -7.79 14.85 -3.75
CA ILE A 45 -8.07 16.16 -3.11
C ILE A 45 -7.20 17.26 -3.73
N ARG A 46 -5.92 16.98 -3.98
CA ARG A 46 -4.99 17.92 -4.61
C ARG A 46 -5.46 18.31 -6.00
N LEU A 47 -5.78 17.33 -6.85
CA LEU A 47 -6.24 17.56 -8.22
C LEU A 47 -7.53 18.38 -8.26
N ARG A 48 -8.50 18.03 -7.42
CA ARG A 48 -9.76 18.78 -7.27
C ARG A 48 -9.53 20.22 -6.84
N LYS A 49 -8.60 20.47 -5.90
CA LYS A 49 -8.28 21.82 -5.41
C LYS A 49 -7.71 22.73 -6.51
N TYR A 50 -6.89 22.18 -7.41
CA TYR A 50 -6.23 22.94 -8.48
C TYR A 50 -6.96 22.89 -9.82
N GLY A 51 -8.16 22.29 -9.88
CA GLY A 51 -8.91 22.14 -11.12
C GLY A 51 -8.17 21.33 -12.20
N LYS A 52 -7.31 20.40 -11.80
CA LYS A 52 -6.55 19.53 -12.71
C LYS A 52 -7.18 18.14 -12.75
N ALA A 53 -7.16 17.50 -13.91
CA ALA A 53 -7.55 16.11 -14.08
C ALA A 53 -6.37 15.27 -14.58
N CYS A 54 -6.35 14.00 -14.22
CA CYS A 54 -5.53 13.01 -14.90
C CYS A 54 -6.38 12.46 -16.05
N HIS A 55 -6.02 12.83 -17.30
CA HIS A 55 -6.78 12.65 -18.55
C HIS A 55 -8.02 13.54 -18.69
#